data_AF-A0A847AMX1-F1
#
_entry.id   AF-A0A847AMX1-F1
#
_cell.length_a   1.000
_cell.length_b   1.000
_cell.length_c   1.000
_cell.angle_alpha   90.00
_cell.angle_beta   90.00
_cell.angle_gamma   90.00
#
_symmetry.space_group_name_H-M   'P 1'
#
loop_
_entity.id
_entity.type
_entity.pdbx_description
1 polymer ?
#
loop_
_entity_poly.entity_id
_entity_poly.type
_entity_poly.pdbx_seq_one_letter_code
_entity_poly.pdbx_strand_id
1 'polypeptide(L)'
;MSTDYYYIKEHISRHINFYTTVAVATRGRDLYRNKKVLFDDYIEKTDSWKFTVIGSKKYQVLIKGVNSKNIQTTCTCPFDWGSICKHTVAALLFITDNLEERIILQNQKQPEPSLPAKKEIRKNLGFEIPDYKFIDISFVKKNVSNSVFRQIFYQRYDDVFDSIEVTNESLTFVSRQLHDNVKFYKEGEKIFVTSSHATNSSKLTTSEAQCLSMIANSPLPNLLDEVFSGRILDKQKELLAIYGLPENTDLKEYFSFTFSESEGVLYSPTKEGRGLIPVTDNTDHYISDILRNLNNQKPELDELTEKSEQRELGFVIKRGYRYFYDDYEEDSNRRYEIIPIVGQPGKNYPSMLSTHIKEYEEEMETRFFINKSENAKKILQLIDEIEGVRGYDFQLMKQVFYYLCDEKFVYGIANNVNKIRKK
;
A
#
# COMPACT_ATOMS: atom_id res chain seq x y z
N MET A 1 5.97 -32.69 -45.15
CA MET A 1 5.77 -32.43 -43.71
C MET A 1 6.10 -33.68 -42.93
N SER A 2 7.14 -33.63 -42.08
CA SER A 2 7.38 -34.72 -41.12
C SER A 2 6.21 -34.80 -40.13
N THR A 3 5.90 -36.00 -39.65
CA THR A 3 4.83 -36.25 -38.69
C THR A 3 4.98 -35.39 -37.42
N ASP A 4 6.21 -35.06 -37.04
CA ASP A 4 6.53 -34.24 -35.86
C ASP A 4 6.13 -32.77 -36.02
N TYR A 5 6.29 -32.17 -37.21
CA TYR A 5 5.91 -30.77 -37.42
C TYR A 5 4.39 -30.58 -37.40
N TYR A 6 3.63 -31.56 -37.88
CA TYR A 6 2.16 -31.52 -37.78
C TYR A 6 1.70 -31.36 -36.32
N TYR A 7 2.25 -32.16 -35.41
CA TYR A 7 1.91 -32.08 -33.98
C TYR A 7 2.37 -30.77 -33.33
N ILE A 8 3.50 -30.20 -33.75
CA ILE A 8 3.96 -28.89 -33.25
C ILE A 8 3.02 -27.78 -33.71
N LYS A 9 2.61 -27.78 -34.98
CA LYS A 9 1.63 -26.79 -35.50
C LYS A 9 0.30 -26.89 -34.77
N GLU A 10 -0.19 -28.10 -34.55
CA GLU A 10 -1.42 -28.33 -33.80
C GLU A 10 -1.28 -27.85 -32.34
N HIS A 11 -0.14 -28.13 -31.70
CA HIS A 11 0.13 -27.70 -30.34
C HIS A 11 0.18 -26.17 -30.22
N ILE A 12 0.83 -25.47 -31.15
CA ILE A 12 0.84 -24.00 -31.20
C ILE A 12 -0.58 -23.47 -31.38
N SER A 13 -1.38 -24.07 -32.28
CA SER A 13 -2.78 -23.68 -32.51
C SER A 13 -3.63 -23.82 -31.25
N ARG A 14 -3.52 -24.95 -30.53
CA ARG A 14 -4.19 -25.16 -29.24
C ARG A 14 -3.73 -24.16 -28.19
N HIS A 15 -2.43 -23.88 -28.12
CA HIS A 15 -1.87 -22.89 -27.19
C HIS A 15 -2.45 -21.49 -27.44
N ILE A 16 -2.53 -21.05 -28.71
CA ILE A 16 -3.17 -19.77 -29.06
C ILE A 16 -4.64 -19.76 -28.66
N ASN A 17 -5.39 -20.81 -28.96
CA ASN A 17 -6.83 -20.87 -28.66
C ASN A 17 -7.12 -20.91 -27.15
N PHE A 18 -6.26 -21.55 -26.36
CA PHE A 18 -6.46 -21.66 -24.91
C PHE A 18 -6.09 -20.36 -24.16
N TYR A 19 -5.01 -19.70 -24.59
CA TYR A 19 -4.44 -18.55 -23.88
C TYR A 19 -4.83 -17.18 -24.46
N THR A 20 -5.78 -17.14 -25.41
CA THR A 20 -6.27 -15.88 -26.02
C THR A 20 -7.77 -15.88 -26.25
N THR A 21 -8.35 -14.68 -26.34
CA THR A 21 -9.71 -14.49 -26.85
C THR A 21 -9.71 -14.42 -28.38
N VAL A 22 -10.86 -14.73 -29.01
CA VAL A 22 -11.04 -14.65 -30.46
C VAL A 22 -10.64 -13.29 -31.02
N ALA A 23 -10.99 -12.19 -30.33
CA ALA A 23 -10.66 -10.84 -30.75
C ALA A 23 -9.15 -10.56 -30.75
N VAL A 24 -8.41 -11.05 -29.74
CA VAL A 24 -6.95 -10.90 -29.66
C VAL A 24 -6.27 -11.77 -30.71
N ALA A 25 -6.74 -13.01 -30.91
CA ALA A 25 -6.24 -13.91 -31.93
C ALA A 25 -6.40 -13.34 -33.35
N THR A 26 -7.57 -12.74 -33.67
CA THR A 26 -7.81 -12.10 -34.97
C THR A 26 -6.81 -10.97 -35.24
N ARG A 27 -6.62 -10.06 -34.28
CA ARG A 27 -5.63 -8.98 -34.41
C ARG A 27 -4.20 -9.49 -34.56
N GLY A 28 -3.86 -10.60 -33.90
CA GLY A 28 -2.56 -11.26 -34.07
C GLY A 28 -2.38 -11.85 -35.47
N ARG A 29 -3.42 -12.49 -36.02
CA ARG A 29 -3.43 -12.95 -37.42
C ARG A 29 -3.27 -11.79 -38.39
N ASP A 30 -3.90 -10.65 -38.13
CA ASP A 30 -3.78 -9.46 -38.98
C ASP A 30 -2.35 -8.89 -38.97
N LEU A 31 -1.70 -8.81 -37.80
CA LEU A 31 -0.29 -8.40 -37.72
C LEU A 31 0.62 -9.33 -38.53
N TYR A 32 0.39 -10.64 -38.44
CA TYR A 32 1.16 -11.62 -39.18
C TYR A 32 0.93 -11.51 -40.70
N ARG A 33 -0.34 -11.47 -41.15
CA ARG A 33 -0.71 -11.30 -42.57
C ARG A 33 -0.12 -10.03 -43.19
N ASN A 34 -0.05 -8.96 -42.41
CA ASN A 34 0.52 -7.68 -42.84
C ASN A 34 2.06 -7.63 -42.76
N LYS A 35 2.74 -8.79 -42.62
CA LYS A 35 4.20 -8.93 -42.54
C LYS A 35 4.85 -8.02 -41.48
N LYS A 36 4.16 -7.84 -40.34
CA LYS A 36 4.65 -7.00 -39.22
C LYS A 36 5.56 -7.76 -38.25
N VAL A 37 5.89 -9.02 -38.53
CA VAL A 37 6.76 -9.85 -37.71
C VAL A 37 8.12 -9.93 -38.37
N LEU A 38 9.15 -9.47 -37.68
CA LEU A 38 10.54 -9.60 -38.08
C LEU A 38 11.19 -10.68 -37.22
N PHE A 39 11.78 -11.68 -37.87
CA PHE A 39 12.58 -12.68 -37.19
C PHE A 39 13.95 -12.09 -36.84
N ASP A 40 14.34 -12.19 -35.57
CA ASP A 40 15.62 -11.66 -35.11
C ASP A 40 16.66 -12.78 -34.96
N ASP A 41 16.31 -13.87 -34.25
CA ASP A 41 17.25 -14.92 -33.88
C ASP A 41 16.54 -16.20 -33.41
N TYR A 42 17.23 -17.34 -33.54
CA TYR A 42 16.80 -18.60 -32.97
C TYR A 42 17.97 -19.35 -32.30
N ILE A 43 17.86 -19.55 -30.98
CA ILE A 43 18.86 -20.25 -30.16
C ILE A 43 18.42 -21.68 -29.94
N GLU A 44 19.09 -22.62 -30.61
CA GLU A 44 18.78 -24.05 -30.54
C GLU A 44 18.96 -24.64 -29.14
N LYS A 45 20.06 -24.31 -28.45
CA LYS A 45 20.38 -24.85 -27.10
C LYS A 45 19.27 -24.62 -26.07
N THR A 46 18.52 -23.53 -26.20
CA THR A 46 17.46 -23.15 -25.26
C THR A 46 16.09 -23.14 -25.91
N ASP A 47 15.98 -23.67 -27.13
CA ASP A 47 14.81 -23.63 -27.99
C ASP A 47 14.07 -22.28 -27.95
N SER A 48 14.81 -21.20 -28.23
CA SER A 48 14.34 -19.83 -28.02
C SER A 48 14.29 -19.03 -29.31
N TRP A 49 13.09 -18.63 -29.70
CA TRP A 49 12.82 -17.77 -30.87
C TRP A 49 12.64 -16.32 -30.44
N LYS A 50 13.33 -15.40 -31.11
CA LYS A 50 13.23 -13.95 -30.88
C LYS A 50 12.67 -13.25 -32.11
N PHE A 51 11.76 -12.31 -31.85
CA PHE A 51 11.12 -11.52 -32.87
C PHE A 51 10.96 -10.07 -32.47
N THR A 52 10.98 -9.20 -33.48
CA THR A 52 10.53 -7.82 -33.39
C THR A 52 9.20 -7.70 -34.12
N VAL A 53 8.13 -7.39 -33.40
CA VAL A 53 6.79 -7.19 -33.97
C VAL A 53 6.46 -5.70 -34.03
N ILE A 54 6.09 -5.22 -35.22
CA ILE A 54 5.78 -3.82 -35.49
C ILE A 54 4.28 -3.57 -35.21
N GLY A 55 3.99 -2.88 -34.11
CA GLY A 55 2.66 -2.35 -33.79
C GLY A 55 2.66 -0.82 -33.81
N SER A 56 2.10 -0.19 -32.77
CA SER A 56 2.25 1.26 -32.53
C SER A 56 3.70 1.66 -32.21
N LYS A 57 4.48 0.71 -31.67
CA LYS A 57 5.94 0.75 -31.55
C LYS A 57 6.53 -0.63 -31.85
N LYS A 58 7.85 -0.76 -31.83
CA LYS A 58 8.53 -2.05 -31.94
C LYS A 58 8.42 -2.80 -30.61
N TYR A 59 7.91 -4.02 -30.65
CA TYR A 59 7.80 -4.90 -29.48
C TYR A 59 8.70 -6.11 -29.65
N GLN A 60 9.42 -6.46 -28.60
CA GLN A 60 10.27 -7.64 -28.54
C GLN A 60 9.45 -8.82 -28.02
N VAL A 61 9.45 -9.92 -28.76
CA VAL A 61 8.75 -11.16 -28.43
C VAL A 61 9.75 -12.29 -28.33
N LEU A 62 9.70 -13.04 -27.23
CA LEU A 62 10.53 -14.21 -27.00
C LEU A 62 9.63 -15.41 -26.73
N ILE A 63 9.79 -16.47 -27.52
CA ILE A 63 9.05 -17.72 -27.43
C ILE A 63 10.03 -18.86 -27.16
N LYS A 64 9.76 -19.69 -26.16
CA LYS A 64 10.61 -20.82 -25.76
C LYS A 64 9.84 -22.14 -25.72
N GLY A 65 10.55 -23.25 -25.90
CA GLY A 65 10.01 -24.59 -25.64
C GLY A 65 8.96 -25.06 -26.65
N VAL A 66 9.09 -24.61 -27.90
CA VAL A 66 8.21 -25.02 -29.01
C VAL A 66 8.43 -26.49 -29.36
N ASN A 67 9.68 -26.95 -29.44
CA ASN A 67 10.01 -28.34 -29.75
C ASN A 67 9.67 -29.27 -28.58
N SER A 68 9.83 -28.80 -27.34
CA SER A 68 9.48 -29.54 -26.14
C SER A 68 8.00 -29.48 -25.79
N LYS A 69 7.17 -28.79 -26.60
CA LYS A 69 5.74 -28.56 -26.38
C LYS A 69 5.42 -27.90 -25.03
N ASN A 70 6.40 -27.25 -24.40
CA ASN A 70 6.21 -26.43 -23.20
C ASN A 70 6.40 -24.95 -23.57
N ILE A 71 5.43 -24.42 -24.32
CA ILE A 71 5.51 -23.09 -24.90
C ILE A 71 5.43 -22.03 -23.80
N GLN A 72 6.51 -21.27 -23.65
CA GLN A 72 6.57 -20.08 -22.79
C GLN A 72 6.74 -18.85 -23.67
N THR A 73 6.00 -17.80 -23.39
CA THR A 73 6.03 -16.59 -24.20
C THR A 73 6.19 -15.34 -23.34
N THR A 74 6.91 -14.36 -23.88
CA THR A 74 7.04 -13.03 -23.28
C THR A 74 7.01 -11.98 -24.38
N CYS A 75 6.37 -10.83 -24.12
CA CYS A 75 6.32 -9.70 -25.04
C CYS A 75 6.50 -8.40 -24.26
N THR A 76 7.22 -7.43 -24.81
CA THR A 76 7.39 -6.11 -24.18
C THR A 76 6.18 -5.17 -24.34
N CYS A 77 5.01 -5.69 -24.76
CA CYS A 77 3.83 -4.85 -24.92
C CYS A 77 3.13 -4.60 -23.58
N PRO A 78 2.67 -3.37 -23.32
CA PRO A 78 2.07 -3.00 -22.03
C PRO A 78 0.61 -3.48 -21.86
N PHE A 79 0.10 -4.29 -22.79
CA PHE A 79 -1.31 -4.65 -22.83
C PHE A 79 -1.51 -6.09 -22.36
N ASP A 80 -2.18 -6.26 -21.21
CA ASP A 80 -2.31 -7.54 -20.47
C ASP A 80 -3.77 -8.04 -20.40
N TRP A 81 -4.49 -8.02 -21.53
CA TRP A 81 -5.91 -8.44 -21.58
C TRP A 81 -6.06 -9.96 -21.80
N GLY A 82 -5.07 -10.74 -21.36
CA GLY A 82 -5.00 -12.20 -21.53
C GLY A 82 -3.55 -12.69 -21.48
N SER A 83 -3.38 -13.97 -21.13
CA SER A 83 -2.06 -14.63 -20.92
C SER A 83 -1.06 -14.48 -22.07
N ILE A 84 -1.51 -14.33 -23.33
CA ILE A 84 -0.62 -13.97 -24.44
C ILE A 84 -1.23 -12.86 -25.31
N CYS A 85 -0.41 -11.90 -25.73
CA CYS A 85 -0.85 -10.73 -26.48
C CYS A 85 -0.91 -10.99 -28.01
N LYS A 86 -1.53 -10.07 -28.76
CA LYS A 86 -1.60 -10.12 -30.24
C LYS A 86 -0.23 -10.23 -30.94
N HIS A 87 0.84 -9.65 -30.37
CA HIS A 87 2.19 -9.75 -30.94
C HIS A 87 2.76 -11.16 -30.79
N THR A 88 2.54 -11.78 -29.62
CA THR A 88 2.91 -13.18 -29.37
C THR A 88 2.18 -14.12 -30.32
N VAL A 89 0.88 -13.89 -30.55
CA VAL A 89 0.10 -14.66 -31.54
C VAL A 89 0.74 -14.55 -32.93
N ALA A 90 1.08 -13.33 -33.37
CA ALA A 90 1.70 -13.12 -34.68
C ALA A 90 3.05 -13.85 -34.81
N ALA A 91 3.88 -13.84 -33.76
CA ALA A 91 5.14 -14.55 -33.73
C ALA A 91 4.98 -16.08 -33.72
N LEU A 92 3.99 -16.62 -32.98
CA LEU A 92 3.68 -18.05 -32.99
C LEU A 92 3.20 -18.53 -34.37
N LEU A 93 2.45 -17.70 -35.10
CA LEU A 93 2.04 -17.98 -36.48
C LEU A 93 3.25 -17.99 -37.43
N PHE A 94 4.18 -17.04 -37.26
CA PHE A 94 5.44 -17.06 -38.00
C PHE A 94 6.20 -18.37 -37.78
N ILE A 95 6.33 -18.82 -36.52
CA ILE A 95 6.99 -20.11 -36.23
C ILE A 95 6.26 -21.24 -36.96
N THR A 96 4.93 -21.30 -36.87
CA THR A 96 4.08 -22.34 -37.48
C THR A 96 4.33 -22.49 -38.98
N ASP A 97 4.48 -21.38 -39.70
CA ASP A 97 4.70 -21.40 -41.15
C ASP A 97 6.16 -21.69 -41.53
N ASN A 98 7.11 -21.37 -40.65
CA ASN A 98 8.54 -21.45 -40.93
C ASN A 98 9.27 -22.57 -40.16
N LEU A 99 8.55 -23.54 -39.58
CA LEU A 99 9.15 -24.68 -38.85
C LEU A 99 10.14 -25.49 -39.71
N GLU A 100 9.83 -25.67 -40.99
CA GLU A 100 10.64 -26.46 -41.93
C GLU A 100 11.87 -25.69 -42.42
N GLU A 101 11.82 -24.35 -42.41
CA GLU A 101 12.89 -23.46 -42.89
C GLU A 101 13.79 -22.93 -41.75
N ARG A 102 13.62 -23.43 -40.53
CA ARG A 102 14.35 -22.99 -39.33
C ARG A 102 15.87 -22.99 -39.52
N ILE A 103 16.42 -24.00 -40.20
CA ILE A 103 17.87 -24.12 -40.47
C ILE A 103 18.34 -23.02 -41.44
N ILE A 104 17.49 -22.62 -42.38
CA ILE A 104 17.78 -21.56 -43.35
C ILE A 104 17.70 -20.18 -42.66
N LEU A 105 16.71 -19.98 -41.79
CA LEU A 105 16.54 -18.76 -41.01
C LEU A 105 17.70 -18.48 -40.05
N GLN A 106 18.30 -19.52 -39.45
CA GLN A 106 19.52 -19.37 -38.63
C GLN A 106 20.73 -18.86 -39.43
N ASN A 107 20.79 -19.16 -40.73
CA ASN A 107 21.92 -18.80 -41.59
C ASN A 107 21.75 -17.42 -42.26
N GLN A 108 20.56 -16.82 -42.23
CA GLN A 108 20.29 -15.48 -42.72
C GLN A 108 20.46 -14.44 -41.60
N LYS A 109 21.70 -14.23 -41.14
CA LYS A 109 22.01 -13.08 -40.27
C LYS A 109 21.76 -11.78 -41.06
N GLN A 110 20.68 -11.08 -40.74
CA GLN A 110 20.61 -9.64 -41.02
C GLN A 110 21.74 -8.93 -40.25
N PRO A 111 22.35 -7.88 -40.82
CA PRO A 111 23.47 -7.17 -40.20
C PRO A 111 23.06 -6.67 -38.81
N GLU A 112 23.87 -6.99 -37.81
CA GLU A 112 23.67 -6.57 -36.42
C GLU A 112 23.46 -5.05 -36.37
N PRO A 113 22.35 -4.55 -35.81
CA PRO A 113 22.34 -3.21 -35.26
C PRO A 113 23.38 -3.22 -34.14
N SER A 114 24.44 -2.43 -34.29
CA SER A 114 25.52 -2.30 -33.31
C SER A 114 24.95 -2.11 -31.91
N LEU A 115 25.09 -3.12 -31.06
CA LEU A 115 24.84 -2.99 -29.63
C LEU A 115 25.86 -1.99 -29.05
N PRO A 116 25.44 -1.05 -28.19
CA PRO A 116 26.38 -0.18 -27.51
C PRO A 116 27.35 -1.02 -26.66
N ALA A 117 28.58 -0.52 -26.59
CA ALA A 117 29.80 -1.16 -26.12
C ALA A 117 29.68 -2.07 -24.87
N LYS A 118 30.56 -3.07 -24.82
CA LYS A 118 30.85 -3.95 -23.68
C LYS A 118 30.67 -3.22 -22.34
N LYS A 119 29.67 -3.60 -21.55
CA LYS A 119 29.44 -3.07 -20.20
C LYS A 119 30.65 -3.38 -19.32
N GLU A 120 31.28 -2.34 -18.78
CA GLU A 120 32.32 -2.44 -17.77
C GLU A 120 31.83 -3.30 -16.59
N ILE A 121 32.68 -4.23 -16.15
CA ILE A 121 32.51 -4.97 -14.90
C ILE A 121 32.49 -3.92 -13.77
N ARG A 122 31.64 -4.10 -12.73
CA ARG A 122 31.60 -3.18 -11.57
C ARG A 122 33.03 -2.91 -11.11
N LYS A 123 33.47 -1.64 -11.21
CA LYS A 123 34.61 -1.17 -10.41
C LYS A 123 34.19 -1.29 -8.93
N ASN A 124 35.13 -1.28 -7.98
CA ASN A 124 34.86 -1.39 -6.53
C ASN A 124 33.86 -0.34 -5.97
N LEU A 125 33.32 0.53 -6.81
CA LEU A 125 32.35 1.57 -6.51
C LEU A 125 30.87 1.10 -6.59
N GLY A 126 30.58 -0.10 -7.08
CA GLY A 126 29.20 -0.59 -7.22
C GLY A 126 28.58 -0.27 -8.58
N PHE A 127 27.25 -0.18 -8.65
CA PHE A 127 26.50 0.00 -9.90
C PHE A 127 26.28 1.49 -10.19
N GLU A 128 26.80 1.98 -11.33
CA GLU A 128 26.60 3.36 -11.79
C GLU A 128 25.15 3.60 -12.23
N ILE A 129 24.55 4.69 -11.76
CA ILE A 129 23.19 5.14 -12.14
C ILE A 129 23.34 6.37 -13.05
N PRO A 130 23.38 6.19 -14.39
CA PRO A 130 23.64 7.30 -15.31
C PRO A 130 22.53 8.36 -15.30
N ASP A 131 21.26 7.94 -15.22
CA ASP A 131 20.09 8.82 -15.27
C ASP A 131 19.46 8.99 -13.86
N TYR A 132 20.29 9.24 -12.84
CA TYR A 132 19.82 9.31 -11.45
C TYR A 132 18.77 10.41 -11.18
N LYS A 133 18.66 11.39 -12.09
CA LYS A 133 17.70 12.48 -12.00
C LYS A 133 16.25 12.05 -12.08
N PHE A 134 16.00 10.89 -12.69
CA PHE A 134 14.67 10.31 -12.75
C PHE A 134 14.80 8.80 -12.85
N ILE A 135 14.48 8.09 -11.78
CA ILE A 135 14.47 6.65 -11.78
C ILE A 135 13.12 6.17 -12.30
N ASP A 136 13.14 5.49 -13.43
CA ASP A 136 11.95 4.83 -13.97
C ASP A 136 11.99 3.31 -13.74
N ILE A 137 10.82 2.67 -13.72
CA ILE A 137 10.75 1.23 -13.48
C ILE A 137 11.38 0.41 -14.62
N SER A 138 11.46 0.97 -15.83
CA SER A 138 12.09 0.32 -17.00
C SER A 138 13.61 0.26 -16.85
N PHE A 139 14.23 1.27 -16.23
CA PHE A 139 15.64 1.31 -15.88
C PHE A 139 15.97 0.14 -14.94
N VAL A 140 15.16 -0.04 -13.90
CA VAL A 140 15.35 -1.18 -12.97
C VAL A 140 15.23 -2.49 -13.71
N LYS A 141 14.13 -2.69 -14.46
CA LYS A 141 13.87 -3.92 -15.23
C LYS A 141 14.99 -4.27 -16.22
N LYS A 142 15.61 -3.28 -16.86
CA LYS A 142 16.73 -3.46 -17.80
C LYS A 142 18.05 -3.84 -17.11
N ASN A 143 18.21 -3.43 -15.85
CA ASN A 143 19.48 -3.55 -15.12
C ASN A 143 19.49 -4.63 -14.03
N VAL A 144 18.43 -5.42 -13.89
CA VAL A 144 18.39 -6.64 -13.07
C VAL A 144 18.68 -7.92 -13.90
N SER A 145 18.92 -9.03 -13.19
CA SER A 145 18.90 -10.38 -13.77
C SER A 145 17.45 -10.91 -13.84
N ASN A 146 17.19 -11.96 -14.63
CA ASN A 146 15.86 -12.58 -14.69
C ASN A 146 15.42 -13.20 -13.35
N SER A 147 16.36 -13.59 -12.50
CA SER A 147 16.04 -14.10 -11.15
C SER A 147 15.51 -12.98 -10.28
N VAL A 148 16.27 -11.89 -10.18
CA VAL A 148 15.91 -10.69 -9.42
C VAL A 148 14.61 -10.07 -9.95
N PHE A 149 14.46 -10.00 -11.28
CA PHE A 149 13.23 -9.54 -11.91
C PHE A 149 12.01 -10.33 -11.42
N ARG A 150 12.09 -11.66 -11.38
CA ARG A 150 10.97 -12.48 -10.92
C ARG A 150 10.66 -12.30 -9.46
N GLN A 151 11.71 -12.20 -8.64
CA GLN A 151 11.59 -12.00 -7.20
C GLN A 151 10.86 -10.69 -6.90
N ILE A 152 11.29 -9.58 -7.50
CA ILE A 152 10.72 -8.26 -7.24
C ILE A 152 9.32 -8.11 -7.86
N PHE A 153 9.14 -8.48 -9.13
CA PHE A 153 7.94 -8.11 -9.88
C PHE A 153 6.81 -9.15 -9.88
N TYR A 154 7.06 -10.39 -9.45
CA TYR A 154 6.04 -11.45 -9.44
C TYR A 154 5.88 -12.13 -8.08
N GLN A 155 6.93 -12.21 -7.26
CA GLN A 155 6.89 -12.93 -5.99
C GLN A 155 6.60 -12.02 -4.80
N ARG A 156 6.32 -10.72 -5.03
CA ARG A 156 6.03 -9.69 -4.03
C ARG A 156 7.00 -9.80 -2.85
N TYR A 157 8.24 -9.37 -3.11
CA TYR A 157 9.30 -9.38 -2.13
C TYR A 157 9.12 -8.21 -1.16
N ASP A 158 8.53 -8.47 0.01
CA ASP A 158 8.18 -7.48 1.03
C ASP A 158 9.35 -7.21 2.00
N ASP A 159 10.53 -6.96 1.45
CA ASP A 159 11.66 -6.51 2.27
C ASP A 159 11.39 -5.07 2.74
N VAL A 160 11.45 -4.81 4.04
CA VAL A 160 11.13 -3.50 4.61
C VAL A 160 12.41 -2.78 5.00
N PHE A 161 12.59 -1.57 4.49
CA PHE A 161 13.58 -0.63 4.99
C PHE A 161 12.94 0.20 6.09
N ASP A 162 13.57 0.19 7.27
CA ASP A 162 13.03 0.82 8.47
C ASP A 162 13.19 2.34 8.44
N SER A 163 14.28 2.81 7.86
CA SER A 163 14.64 4.22 7.84
C SER A 163 15.55 4.55 6.68
N ILE A 164 15.64 5.85 6.38
CA ILE A 164 16.65 6.40 5.48
C ILE A 164 17.58 7.33 6.25
N GLU A 165 18.86 7.31 5.89
CA GLU A 165 19.86 8.24 6.37
C GLU A 165 20.36 9.07 5.20
N VAL A 166 20.25 10.40 5.32
CA VAL A 166 20.66 11.34 4.28
C VAL A 166 21.85 12.17 4.76
N THR A 167 22.80 12.35 3.87
CA THR A 167 23.96 13.24 4.00
C THR A 167 24.18 13.92 2.64
N ASN A 168 25.05 14.92 2.58
CA ASN A 168 25.38 15.62 1.33
C ASN A 168 25.99 14.67 0.26
N GLU A 169 26.59 13.56 0.70
CA GLU A 169 27.37 12.65 -0.15
C GLU A 169 26.70 11.28 -0.33
N SER A 170 25.69 10.96 0.48
CA SER A 170 25.03 9.65 0.44
C SER A 170 23.61 9.63 0.97
N LEU A 171 22.83 8.70 0.41
CA LEU A 171 21.53 8.27 0.90
C LEU A 171 21.63 6.77 1.22
N THR A 172 21.32 6.38 2.44
CA THR A 172 21.36 4.98 2.87
C THR A 172 19.98 4.53 3.31
N PHE A 173 19.46 3.47 2.69
CA PHE A 173 18.30 2.74 3.18
C PHE A 173 18.76 1.69 4.19
N VAL A 174 18.26 1.79 5.40
CA VAL A 174 18.67 0.95 6.54
C VAL A 174 17.60 -0.10 6.81
N SER A 175 18.01 -1.36 6.89
CA SER A 175 17.13 -2.47 7.28
C SER A 175 17.63 -3.12 8.57
N ARG A 176 16.78 -3.18 9.58
CA ARG A 176 17.05 -3.90 10.84
C ARG A 176 16.93 -5.41 10.68
N GLN A 177 16.21 -5.88 9.67
CA GLN A 177 15.93 -7.30 9.46
C GLN A 177 16.96 -7.99 8.55
N LEU A 178 17.47 -7.29 7.54
CA LEU A 178 18.21 -7.93 6.45
C LEU A 178 19.73 -7.91 6.61
N HIS A 179 20.25 -7.17 7.59
CA HIS A 179 21.68 -6.85 7.71
C HIS A 179 22.31 -6.28 6.42
N ASP A 180 21.51 -5.90 5.42
CA ASP A 180 21.93 -5.39 4.13
C ASP A 180 21.40 -3.97 3.92
N ASN A 181 22.22 -2.98 4.25
CA ASN A 181 21.92 -1.59 3.96
C ASN A 181 22.24 -1.29 2.48
N VAL A 182 21.37 -0.54 1.82
CA VAL A 182 21.58 -0.10 0.44
C VAL A 182 22.03 1.36 0.47
N LYS A 183 23.26 1.61 0.01
CA LYS A 183 23.86 2.94 0.00
C LYS A 183 23.96 3.47 -1.43
N PHE A 184 23.37 4.64 -1.64
CA PHE A 184 23.58 5.49 -2.80
C PHE A 184 24.59 6.56 -2.44
N TYR A 185 25.55 6.84 -3.30
CA TYR A 185 26.56 7.86 -3.03
C TYR A 185 27.12 8.48 -4.31
N LYS A 186 27.70 9.67 -4.16
CA LYS A 186 28.29 10.45 -5.26
C LYS A 186 29.81 10.28 -5.26
N GLU A 187 30.38 9.98 -6.42
CA GLU A 187 31.83 9.95 -6.67
C GLU A 187 32.11 10.76 -7.95
N GLY A 188 32.69 11.96 -7.78
CA GLY A 188 32.75 12.95 -8.85
C GLY A 188 31.34 13.38 -9.30
N GLU A 189 31.07 13.40 -10.61
CA GLU A 189 29.75 13.74 -11.17
C GLU A 189 28.81 12.53 -11.32
N LYS A 190 29.23 11.35 -10.84
CA LYS A 190 28.51 10.09 -11.03
C LYS A 190 27.90 9.61 -9.72
N ILE A 191 26.73 8.98 -9.83
CA ILE A 191 26.02 8.36 -8.70
C ILE A 191 26.13 6.85 -8.81
N PHE A 192 26.41 6.22 -7.67
CA PHE A 192 26.54 4.78 -7.56
C PHE A 192 25.59 4.24 -6.50
N VAL A 193 25.19 2.97 -6.66
CA VAL A 193 24.50 2.19 -5.63
C VAL A 193 25.29 0.94 -5.29
N THR A 194 25.32 0.61 -4.00
CA THR A 194 25.95 -0.60 -3.48
C THR A 194 25.15 -1.17 -2.31
N SER A 195 25.22 -2.48 -2.14
CA SER A 195 24.77 -3.19 -0.93
C SER A 195 25.85 -4.18 -0.47
N SER A 196 25.69 -4.79 0.71
CA SER A 196 26.61 -5.81 1.22
C SER A 196 26.73 -7.04 0.30
N HIS A 197 25.71 -7.30 -0.53
CA HIS A 197 25.69 -8.36 -1.54
C HIS A 197 26.11 -7.89 -2.94
N ALA A 198 26.72 -6.70 -3.06
CA ALA A 198 27.29 -6.20 -4.31
C ALA A 198 28.39 -7.15 -4.82
N THR A 199 27.99 -8.18 -5.55
CA THR A 199 28.91 -9.07 -6.27
C THR A 199 29.58 -8.34 -7.44
N ASN A 200 30.65 -8.89 -8.01
CA ASN A 200 31.32 -8.41 -9.24
C ASN A 200 30.43 -8.44 -10.52
N SER A 201 29.10 -8.43 -10.37
CA SER A 201 28.10 -8.47 -11.42
C SER A 201 27.82 -7.09 -11.99
N SER A 202 27.71 -6.94 -13.31
CA SER A 202 27.31 -5.69 -13.97
C SER A 202 25.80 -5.38 -13.86
N LYS A 203 25.08 -6.06 -12.96
CA LYS A 203 23.62 -5.96 -12.75
C LYS A 203 23.33 -5.64 -11.29
N LEU A 204 22.18 -5.02 -11.03
CA LEU A 204 21.68 -4.71 -9.69
C LEU A 204 21.43 -5.98 -8.87
N THR A 205 21.71 -5.93 -7.57
CA THR A 205 21.29 -6.95 -6.59
C THR A 205 19.78 -6.84 -6.31
N THR A 206 19.22 -7.79 -5.57
CA THR A 206 17.80 -7.74 -5.17
C THR A 206 17.50 -6.50 -4.33
N SER A 207 18.28 -6.25 -3.27
CA SER A 207 18.10 -5.10 -2.37
C SER A 207 18.25 -3.77 -3.11
N GLU A 208 19.28 -3.63 -3.96
CA GLU A 208 19.50 -2.41 -4.75
C GLU A 208 18.35 -2.14 -5.73
N ALA A 209 17.89 -3.18 -6.42
CA ALA A 209 16.79 -3.07 -7.38
C ALA A 209 15.45 -2.80 -6.69
N GLN A 210 15.28 -3.30 -5.47
CA GLN A 210 14.10 -3.01 -4.68
C GLN A 210 14.05 -1.54 -4.24
N CYS A 211 15.13 -0.99 -3.67
CA CYS A 211 15.19 0.45 -3.35
C CYS A 211 14.91 1.31 -4.59
N LEU A 212 15.52 0.99 -5.72
CA LEU A 212 15.27 1.71 -6.97
C LEU A 212 13.83 1.54 -7.48
N SER A 213 13.20 0.39 -7.27
CA SER A 213 11.78 0.17 -7.62
C SER A 213 10.86 1.00 -6.72
N MET A 214 11.14 1.05 -5.42
CA MET A 214 10.40 1.91 -4.48
C MET A 214 10.50 3.38 -4.88
N ILE A 215 11.71 3.86 -5.20
CA ILE A 215 11.92 5.24 -5.69
C ILE A 215 11.12 5.46 -6.98
N ALA A 216 11.26 4.56 -7.96
CA ALA A 216 10.62 4.70 -9.28
C ALA A 216 9.10 4.74 -9.23
N ASN A 217 8.49 4.01 -8.30
CA ASN A 217 7.04 3.95 -8.15
C ASN A 217 6.49 5.00 -7.15
N SER A 218 7.37 5.68 -6.41
CA SER A 218 6.96 6.72 -5.47
C SER A 218 6.56 8.02 -6.16
N PRO A 219 5.90 8.95 -5.44
CA PRO A 219 5.71 10.33 -5.90
C PRO A 219 7.03 11.10 -6.12
N LEU A 220 8.18 10.55 -5.70
CA LEU A 220 9.49 11.20 -5.77
C LEU A 220 10.54 10.37 -6.54
N PRO A 221 10.31 10.08 -7.85
CA PRO A 221 11.24 9.29 -8.67
C PRO A 221 12.60 9.98 -8.91
N ASN A 222 12.68 11.28 -8.63
CA ASN A 222 13.88 12.10 -8.67
C ASN A 222 14.59 12.20 -7.30
N LEU A 223 14.27 11.34 -6.33
CA LEU A 223 14.83 11.37 -4.96
C LEU A 223 16.35 11.55 -4.94
N LEU A 224 17.09 10.82 -5.79
CA LEU A 224 18.55 10.91 -5.80
C LEU A 224 19.04 12.32 -6.20
N ASP A 225 18.37 12.97 -7.15
CA ASP A 225 18.68 14.37 -7.49
C ASP A 225 18.34 15.32 -6.35
N GLU A 226 17.22 15.11 -5.65
CA GLU A 226 16.87 15.91 -4.46
C GLU A 226 17.92 15.78 -3.34
N VAL A 227 18.47 14.59 -3.14
CA VAL A 227 19.57 14.37 -2.17
C VAL A 227 20.86 15.03 -2.66
N PHE A 228 21.35 14.68 -3.85
CA PHE A 228 22.69 15.07 -4.30
C PHE A 228 22.78 16.51 -4.82
N SER A 229 21.63 17.19 -5.02
CA SER A 229 21.58 18.65 -5.24
C SER A 229 21.52 19.44 -3.93
N GLY A 230 21.35 18.78 -2.78
CA GLY A 230 21.22 19.41 -1.47
C GLY A 230 19.80 19.86 -1.12
N ARG A 231 18.83 19.78 -2.03
CA ARG A 231 17.44 20.24 -1.78
C ARG A 231 16.76 19.54 -0.62
N ILE A 232 17.03 18.25 -0.39
CA ILE A 232 16.53 17.55 0.81
C ILE A 232 17.10 18.14 2.10
N LEU A 233 18.36 18.56 2.10
CA LEU A 233 18.98 19.16 3.29
C LEU A 233 18.43 20.56 3.55
N ASP A 234 18.10 21.31 2.50
CA ASP A 234 17.41 22.59 2.64
C ASP A 234 16.01 22.39 3.22
N LYS A 235 15.26 21.39 2.75
CA LYS A 235 13.97 20.99 3.37
C LYS A 235 14.11 20.56 4.83
N GLN A 236 15.22 19.91 5.19
CA GLN A 236 15.51 19.55 6.58
C GLN A 236 15.72 20.79 7.45
N LYS A 237 16.38 21.84 6.95
CA LYS A 237 16.50 23.13 7.65
C LYS A 237 15.17 23.87 7.74
N GLU A 238 14.37 23.84 6.67
CA GLU A 238 13.00 24.35 6.70
C GLU A 238 12.17 23.65 7.78
N LEU A 239 12.34 22.33 7.93
CA LEU A 239 11.68 21.56 8.99
C LEU A 239 12.11 22.02 10.40
N LEU A 240 13.41 22.25 10.64
CA LEU A 240 13.87 22.83 11.91
C LEU A 240 13.19 24.18 12.20
N ALA A 241 13.13 25.05 11.18
CA ALA A 241 12.50 26.36 11.29
C ALA A 241 10.98 26.26 11.56
N ILE A 242 10.30 25.29 10.94
CA ILE A 242 8.88 25.01 11.17
C ILE A 242 8.62 24.72 12.64
N TYR A 243 9.50 23.96 13.30
CA TYR A 243 9.36 23.61 14.72
C TYR A 243 10.11 24.57 15.67
N GLY A 244 10.63 25.70 15.17
CA GLY A 244 11.33 26.69 15.99
C GLY A 244 12.66 26.19 16.58
N LEU A 245 13.26 25.17 15.98
CA LEU A 245 14.54 24.61 16.40
C LEU A 245 15.72 25.40 15.80
N PRO A 246 16.85 25.57 16.53
CA PRO A 246 18.06 26.18 15.99
C PRO A 246 18.58 25.50 14.72
N GLU A 247 19.12 26.25 13.77
CA GLU A 247 19.62 25.71 12.49
C GLU A 247 20.75 24.68 12.63
N ASN A 248 21.52 24.74 13.73
CA ASN A 248 22.61 23.83 14.01
C ASN A 248 22.20 22.57 14.79
N THR A 249 20.90 22.40 15.06
CA THR A 249 20.37 21.23 15.72
C THR A 249 20.48 20.00 14.81
N ASP A 250 20.90 18.87 15.38
CA ASP A 250 20.86 17.60 14.66
C ASP A 250 19.40 17.14 14.54
N LEU A 251 18.85 17.25 13.34
CA LEU A 251 17.46 16.89 13.05
C LEU A 251 17.14 15.43 13.40
N LYS A 252 18.14 14.53 13.37
CA LYS A 252 17.96 13.11 13.72
C LYS A 252 17.65 12.89 15.19
N GLU A 253 17.98 13.85 16.06
CA GLU A 253 17.61 13.81 17.47
C GLU A 253 16.09 13.89 17.64
N TYR A 254 15.41 14.67 16.78
CA TYR A 254 13.97 14.97 16.88
C TYR A 254 13.11 14.23 15.87
N PHE A 255 13.65 13.86 14.71
CA PHE A 255 12.89 13.21 13.64
C PHE A 255 13.63 12.00 13.06
N SER A 256 12.92 10.89 12.89
CA SER A 256 13.36 9.76 12.07
C SER A 256 12.79 9.88 10.66
N PHE A 257 13.59 9.54 9.66
CA PHE A 257 13.19 9.58 8.26
C PHE A 257 12.95 8.18 7.75
N THR A 258 11.84 7.99 7.03
CA THR A 258 11.52 6.73 6.34
C THR A 258 11.17 7.04 4.89
N PHE A 259 11.08 5.99 4.07
CA PHE A 259 10.69 6.13 2.67
C PHE A 259 9.67 5.08 2.28
N SER A 260 8.57 5.50 1.66
CA SER A 260 7.51 4.61 1.20
C SER A 260 7.18 4.84 -0.28
N GLU A 261 6.67 3.80 -0.94
CA GLU A 261 6.20 3.89 -2.32
C GLU A 261 4.94 4.78 -2.45
N SER A 262 4.13 4.92 -1.40
CA SER A 262 2.91 5.73 -1.47
C SER A 262 3.15 7.22 -1.24
N GLU A 263 4.11 7.57 -0.38
CA GLU A 263 4.26 8.96 0.12
C GLU A 263 5.66 9.54 -0.13
N GLY A 264 6.64 8.72 -0.54
CA GLY A 264 8.01 9.16 -0.71
C GLY A 264 8.72 9.30 0.63
N VAL A 265 9.39 10.43 0.87
CA VAL A 265 10.10 10.70 2.14
C VAL A 265 9.12 11.12 3.22
N LEU A 266 9.11 10.38 4.32
CA LEU A 266 8.33 10.68 5.51
C LEU A 266 9.27 11.00 6.66
N TYR A 267 8.82 11.86 7.56
CA TYR A 267 9.48 12.11 8.84
C TYR A 267 8.50 11.83 9.97
N SER A 268 8.99 11.23 11.05
CA SER A 268 8.20 10.93 12.24
C SER A 268 8.95 11.43 13.47
N PRO A 269 8.25 12.02 14.47
CA PRO A 269 8.91 12.46 15.69
C PRO A 269 9.57 11.28 16.43
N THR A 270 10.82 11.46 16.83
CA THR A 270 11.51 10.57 17.77
C THR A 270 10.94 10.77 19.17
N LYS A 271 11.52 10.10 20.18
CA LYS A 271 11.18 10.35 21.58
C LYS A 271 11.35 11.83 21.97
N GLU A 272 12.44 12.46 21.55
CA GLU A 272 12.72 13.86 21.87
C GLU A 272 11.89 14.83 21.00
N GLY A 273 11.49 14.40 19.80
CA GLY A 273 10.55 15.17 18.98
C GLY A 273 9.08 15.08 19.42
N ARG A 274 8.72 14.18 20.34
CA ARG A 274 7.31 14.05 20.77
C ARG A 274 6.86 15.33 21.47
N GLY A 275 5.72 15.86 21.02
CA GLY A 275 5.13 17.07 21.57
C GLY A 275 5.69 18.36 20.97
N LEU A 276 6.62 18.28 20.01
CA LEU A 276 6.94 19.43 19.17
C LEU A 276 5.70 19.83 18.36
N ILE A 277 5.36 21.11 18.40
CA ILE A 277 4.25 21.71 17.66
C ILE A 277 4.86 22.69 16.64
N PRO A 278 4.44 22.66 15.37
CA PRO A 278 4.85 23.65 14.39
C PRO A 278 4.58 25.08 14.88
N VAL A 279 5.57 25.95 14.79
CA VAL A 279 5.49 27.37 15.12
C VAL A 279 5.01 28.19 13.93
N THR A 280 5.29 27.74 12.71
CA THR A 280 5.03 28.50 11.47
C THR A 280 4.16 27.78 10.45
N ASP A 281 3.84 26.50 10.67
CA ASP A 281 3.03 25.75 9.70
C ASP A 281 1.54 26.09 9.88
N ASN A 282 1.00 26.77 8.89
CA ASN A 282 -0.33 27.37 8.87
C ASN A 282 -1.42 26.33 8.51
N THR A 283 -1.10 25.04 8.60
CA THR A 283 -1.94 23.94 8.10
C THR A 283 -3.01 23.52 9.10
N ASP A 284 -2.85 23.84 10.38
CA ASP A 284 -3.87 23.62 11.41
C ASP A 284 -4.46 24.95 11.86
N HIS A 285 -5.26 25.56 10.96
CA HIS A 285 -6.00 26.80 11.21
C HIS A 285 -6.71 26.75 12.58
N TYR A 286 -7.21 25.59 12.99
CA TYR A 286 -7.91 25.41 14.25
C TYR A 286 -7.03 25.70 15.49
N ILE A 287 -5.83 25.10 15.59
CA ILE A 287 -4.96 25.29 16.76
C ILE A 287 -4.38 26.70 16.78
N SER A 288 -3.94 27.21 15.63
CA SER A 288 -3.45 28.59 15.55
C SER A 288 -4.53 29.62 15.87
N ASP A 289 -5.77 29.39 15.44
CA ASP A 289 -6.90 30.25 15.79
C ASP A 289 -7.28 30.13 17.27
N ILE A 290 -7.25 28.92 17.86
CA ILE A 290 -7.42 28.74 19.30
C ILE A 290 -6.35 29.49 20.07
N LEU A 291 -5.07 29.32 19.73
CA LEU A 291 -3.97 30.01 20.40
C LEU A 291 -4.06 31.52 20.21
N ARG A 292 -4.45 32.00 19.02
CA ARG A 292 -4.69 33.42 18.76
C ARG A 292 -5.84 33.94 19.63
N ASN A 293 -6.93 33.18 19.76
CA ASN A 293 -8.07 33.55 20.60
C ASN A 293 -7.67 33.56 22.09
N LEU A 294 -6.95 32.54 22.56
CA LEU A 294 -6.46 32.46 23.94
C LEU A 294 -5.46 33.58 24.29
N ASN A 295 -4.60 33.97 23.35
CA ASN A 295 -3.61 35.01 23.57
C ASN A 295 -4.18 36.43 23.42
N ASN A 296 -5.18 36.62 22.56
CA ASN A 296 -5.77 37.93 22.28
C ASN A 296 -7.04 38.23 23.06
N GLN A 297 -7.67 37.22 23.66
CA GLN A 297 -8.81 37.40 24.56
C GLN A 297 -8.39 37.01 25.97
N LYS A 298 -8.59 37.94 26.91
CA LYS A 298 -8.66 37.57 28.32
C LYS A 298 -9.82 36.57 28.42
N PRO A 299 -9.62 35.33 28.90
CA PRO A 299 -10.71 34.37 28.95
C PRO A 299 -11.80 34.94 29.85
N GLU A 300 -12.86 35.45 29.24
CA GLU A 300 -14.13 35.61 29.90
C GLU A 300 -14.65 34.19 30.07
N LEU A 301 -14.56 33.69 31.30
CA LEU A 301 -15.40 32.58 31.71
C LEU A 301 -16.83 33.08 31.55
N ASP A 302 -17.43 32.83 30.39
CA ASP A 302 -18.88 32.90 30.26
C ASP A 302 -19.44 32.12 31.44
N GLU A 303 -20.33 32.75 32.19
CA GLU A 303 -20.97 32.15 33.35
C GLU A 303 -21.47 30.76 32.93
N LEU A 304 -20.87 29.70 33.51
CA LEU A 304 -21.30 28.33 33.30
C LEU A 304 -22.82 28.31 33.49
N THR A 305 -23.58 28.12 32.41
CA THR A 305 -25.04 28.08 32.48
C THR A 305 -25.42 27.15 33.62
N GLU A 306 -26.09 27.67 34.64
CA GLU A 306 -26.49 26.88 35.80
C GLU A 306 -27.24 25.65 35.30
N LYS A 307 -26.84 24.46 35.77
CA LYS A 307 -27.50 23.20 35.42
C LYS A 307 -28.98 23.34 35.76
N SER A 308 -29.81 23.50 34.74
CA SER A 308 -31.19 23.97 34.91
C SER A 308 -32.16 22.86 35.29
N GLU A 309 -31.77 21.59 35.10
CA GLU A 309 -32.69 20.46 35.24
C GLU A 309 -32.04 19.19 35.77
N GLN A 310 -32.71 18.54 36.73
CA GLN A 310 -32.33 17.21 37.21
C GLN A 310 -32.84 16.11 36.26
N ARG A 311 -31.98 15.13 36.03
CA ARG A 311 -32.22 13.95 35.19
C ARG A 311 -31.69 12.71 35.91
N GLU A 312 -32.22 11.55 35.56
CA GLU A 312 -31.77 10.27 36.09
C GLU A 312 -31.26 9.38 34.96
N LEU A 313 -30.19 8.65 35.25
CA LEU A 313 -29.60 7.66 34.35
C LEU A 313 -30.34 6.32 34.45
N GLY A 314 -30.50 5.65 33.32
CA GLY A 314 -31.03 4.30 33.22
C GLY A 314 -30.38 3.56 32.07
N PHE A 315 -30.81 2.32 31.85
CA PHE A 315 -30.21 1.43 30.86
C PHE A 315 -31.27 0.66 30.10
N VAL A 316 -31.09 0.52 28.79
CA VAL A 316 -31.94 -0.28 27.90
C VAL A 316 -31.15 -1.48 27.42
N ILE A 317 -31.69 -2.67 27.66
CA ILE A 317 -31.16 -3.92 27.13
C ILE A 317 -31.89 -4.20 25.82
N LYS A 318 -31.15 -4.14 24.72
CA LYS A 318 -31.64 -4.41 23.37
C LYS A 318 -31.00 -5.69 22.84
N ARG A 319 -31.77 -6.46 22.07
CA ARG A 319 -31.25 -7.60 21.34
C ARG A 319 -30.71 -7.12 19.99
N GLY A 320 -29.43 -7.35 19.73
CA GLY A 320 -28.74 -6.92 18.50
C GLY A 320 -28.24 -8.10 17.67
N TYR A 321 -28.01 -7.82 16.38
CA TYR A 321 -27.32 -8.70 15.43
C TYR A 321 -26.01 -8.04 15.01
N ARG A 322 -24.97 -8.85 14.79
CA ARG A 322 -23.75 -8.36 14.18
C ARG A 322 -23.86 -8.51 12.67
N TYR A 323 -23.93 -7.39 11.95
CA TYR A 323 -23.67 -7.38 10.52
C TYR A 323 -22.17 -7.69 10.33
N PHE A 324 -21.85 -8.95 10.09
CA PHE A 324 -20.67 -9.25 9.28
C PHE A 324 -21.05 -8.95 7.83
N TYR A 325 -20.09 -8.57 7.01
CA TYR A 325 -20.27 -8.24 5.59
C TYR A 325 -20.77 -9.41 4.71
N ASP A 326 -21.29 -10.49 5.29
CA ASP A 326 -21.87 -11.63 4.59
C ASP A 326 -23.26 -11.97 5.18
N ASP A 327 -24.26 -11.96 4.30
CA ASP A 327 -25.73 -11.98 4.48
C ASP A 327 -26.34 -13.25 5.12
N TYR A 328 -25.69 -13.88 6.10
CA TYR A 328 -26.27 -15.06 6.77
C TYR A 328 -26.61 -14.77 8.24
N GLU A 329 -27.90 -14.58 8.51
CA GLU A 329 -28.48 -14.56 9.86
C GLU A 329 -28.35 -15.95 10.51
N GLU A 330 -27.18 -16.27 11.07
CA GLU A 330 -27.05 -17.41 11.97
C GLU A 330 -27.54 -17.04 13.38
N ASP A 331 -28.46 -17.86 13.90
CA ASP A 331 -29.05 -17.71 15.24
C ASP A 331 -28.03 -17.80 16.40
N SER A 332 -26.82 -18.27 16.10
CA SER A 332 -25.67 -18.35 17.00
C SER A 332 -25.04 -16.99 17.32
N ASN A 333 -25.37 -15.93 16.59
CA ASN A 333 -24.73 -14.61 16.70
C ASN A 333 -25.56 -13.56 17.47
N ARG A 334 -26.58 -14.00 18.21
CA ARG A 334 -27.46 -13.14 19.01
C ARG A 334 -26.67 -12.55 20.19
N ARG A 335 -26.53 -11.22 20.25
CA ARG A 335 -25.92 -10.52 21.40
C ARG A 335 -26.87 -9.50 22.01
N TYR A 336 -26.61 -9.15 23.26
CA TYR A 336 -27.31 -8.07 23.95
C TYR A 336 -26.45 -6.80 23.91
N GLU A 337 -27.09 -5.70 23.57
CA GLU A 337 -26.56 -4.35 23.57
C GLU A 337 -27.15 -3.62 24.79
N ILE A 338 -26.33 -2.86 25.50
CA ILE A 338 -26.73 -2.13 26.71
C ILE A 338 -26.55 -0.65 26.43
N ILE A 339 -27.67 0.05 26.28
CA ILE A 339 -27.70 1.44 25.86
C ILE A 339 -28.00 2.30 27.09
N PRO A 340 -27.08 3.18 27.52
CA PRO A 340 -27.36 4.09 28.61
C PRO A 340 -28.35 5.16 28.14
N ILE A 341 -29.32 5.50 28.98
CA ILE A 341 -30.36 6.49 28.67
C ILE A 341 -30.53 7.48 29.83
N VAL A 342 -30.91 8.71 29.53
CA VAL A 342 -31.29 9.71 30.52
C VAL A 342 -32.72 10.16 30.32
N GLY A 343 -33.41 10.49 31.42
CA GLY A 343 -34.77 11.03 31.35
C GLY A 343 -35.23 11.62 32.68
N GLN A 344 -36.50 12.06 32.70
CA GLN A 344 -37.15 12.52 33.93
C GLN A 344 -37.99 11.42 34.57
N PRO A 345 -37.85 11.18 35.90
CA PRO A 345 -38.78 10.34 36.63
C PRO A 345 -40.23 10.83 36.47
N GLY A 346 -41.18 9.91 36.38
CA GLY A 346 -42.59 10.25 36.38
C GLY A 346 -43.02 10.85 37.73
N LYS A 347 -43.72 12.00 37.70
CA LYS A 347 -44.29 12.61 38.92
C LYS A 347 -45.19 11.62 39.69
N ASN A 348 -45.94 10.79 38.97
CA ASN A 348 -46.84 9.79 39.54
C ASN A 348 -46.19 8.41 39.71
N TYR A 349 -45.05 8.17 39.04
CA TYR A 349 -44.34 6.89 39.04
C TYR A 349 -42.83 7.15 39.06
N PRO A 350 -42.26 7.50 40.24
CA PRO A 350 -40.84 7.87 40.36
C PRO A 350 -39.87 6.70 40.09
N SER A 351 -40.41 5.48 39.95
CA SER A 351 -39.68 4.29 39.57
C SER A 351 -39.60 4.08 38.04
N MET A 352 -40.12 5.01 37.24
CA MET A 352 -40.02 4.99 35.78
C MET A 352 -39.55 6.34 35.23
N LEU A 353 -38.72 6.30 34.19
CA LEU A 353 -38.47 7.45 33.33
C LEU A 353 -39.71 7.67 32.46
N SER A 354 -40.21 8.90 32.42
CA SER A 354 -41.53 9.23 31.86
C SER A 354 -41.47 10.16 30.66
N THR A 355 -40.50 11.07 30.62
CA THR A 355 -40.36 12.07 29.57
C THR A 355 -38.90 12.37 29.31
N HIS A 356 -38.62 12.99 28.16
CA HIS A 356 -37.27 13.40 27.75
C HIS A 356 -36.25 12.26 27.73
N ILE A 357 -36.71 11.03 27.44
CA ILE A 357 -35.85 9.86 27.36
C ILE A 357 -34.99 9.96 26.11
N LYS A 358 -33.67 9.99 26.30
CA LYS A 358 -32.68 10.01 25.23
C LYS A 358 -31.52 9.08 25.59
N GLU A 359 -30.76 8.66 24.59
CA GLU A 359 -29.46 8.01 24.82
C GLU A 359 -28.54 8.97 25.57
N TYR A 360 -27.75 8.42 26.50
CA TYR A 360 -26.84 9.20 27.32
C TYR A 360 -25.57 9.52 26.54
N GLU A 361 -25.20 10.79 26.54
CA GLU A 361 -23.90 11.27 26.04
C GLU A 361 -23.22 12.07 27.17
N GLU A 362 -21.90 11.96 27.31
CA GLU A 362 -21.15 12.64 28.38
C GLU A 362 -21.34 14.16 28.36
N GLU A 363 -21.48 14.76 27.18
CA GLU A 363 -21.78 16.18 26.99
C GLU A 363 -23.09 16.63 27.67
N MET A 364 -24.03 15.71 27.94
CA MET A 364 -25.27 16.03 28.63
C MET A 364 -25.03 16.47 30.09
N GLU A 365 -23.90 16.09 30.70
CA GLU A 365 -23.55 16.52 32.06
C GLU A 365 -23.21 18.01 32.16
N THR A 366 -22.85 18.66 31.05
CA THR A 366 -22.63 20.11 31.00
C THR A 366 -23.94 20.88 31.11
N ARG A 367 -25.07 20.26 30.72
CA ARG A 367 -26.40 20.89 30.65
C ARG A 367 -27.34 20.45 31.77
N PHE A 368 -27.19 19.22 32.27
CA PHE A 368 -28.09 18.61 33.24
C PHE A 368 -27.36 18.11 34.47
N PHE A 369 -28.07 18.09 35.61
CA PHE A 369 -27.64 17.32 36.78
C PHE A 369 -28.12 15.88 36.62
N ILE A 370 -27.25 15.00 36.15
CA ILE A 370 -27.56 13.59 35.95
C ILE A 370 -27.15 12.83 37.21
N ASN A 371 -28.13 12.29 37.92
CA ASN A 371 -27.86 11.44 39.08
C ASN A 371 -27.36 10.07 38.62
N LYS A 372 -26.18 9.68 39.11
CA LYS A 372 -25.53 8.39 38.82
C LYS A 372 -25.21 7.68 40.13
N SER A 373 -25.77 6.48 40.30
CA SER A 373 -25.32 5.56 41.35
C SER A 373 -23.88 5.10 41.07
N GLU A 374 -23.21 4.57 42.09
CA GLU A 374 -21.89 3.94 41.91
C GLU A 374 -21.94 2.75 40.96
N ASN A 375 -23.05 1.99 40.99
CA ASN A 375 -23.32 0.90 40.06
C ASN A 375 -23.46 1.41 38.61
N ALA A 376 -24.16 2.52 38.38
CA ALA A 376 -24.33 3.09 37.05
C ALA A 376 -23.01 3.62 36.48
N LYS A 377 -22.15 4.23 37.30
CA LYS A 377 -20.78 4.60 36.90
C LYS A 377 -19.99 3.37 36.47
N LYS A 378 -20.11 2.26 37.22
CA LYS A 378 -19.41 1.02 36.89
C LYS A 378 -19.93 0.37 35.61
N ILE A 379 -21.24 0.44 35.36
CA ILE A 379 -21.86 -0.02 34.11
C ILE A 379 -21.34 0.79 32.92
N LEU A 380 -21.28 2.13 33.01
CA LEU A 380 -20.74 2.98 31.94
C LEU A 380 -19.29 2.58 31.59
N GLN A 381 -18.43 2.43 32.60
CA GLN A 381 -17.05 1.99 32.38
C GLN A 381 -16.99 0.62 31.67
N LEU A 382 -17.81 -0.34 32.09
CA LEU A 382 -17.83 -1.66 31.47
C LEU A 382 -18.36 -1.63 30.03
N ILE A 383 -19.28 -0.72 29.70
CA ILE A 383 -19.74 -0.51 28.32
C ILE A 383 -18.57 -0.07 27.44
N ASP A 384 -17.79 0.93 27.88
CA ASP A 384 -16.61 1.41 27.15
C ASP A 384 -15.56 0.29 26.95
N GLU A 385 -15.33 -0.53 27.99
CA GLU A 385 -14.43 -1.69 27.91
C GLU A 385 -14.92 -2.74 26.91
N ILE A 386 -16.24 -3.02 26.90
CA ILE A 386 -16.88 -3.95 25.96
C ILE A 386 -16.76 -3.46 24.51
N GLU A 387 -16.95 -2.16 24.27
CA GLU A 387 -16.77 -1.55 22.95
C GLU A 387 -15.32 -1.64 22.48
N GLY A 388 -14.37 -1.37 23.37
CA GLY A 388 -12.93 -1.48 23.09
C GLY A 388 -12.50 -2.88 22.65
N VAL A 389 -13.10 -3.94 23.21
CA VAL A 389 -12.86 -5.33 22.81
C VAL A 389 -13.84 -5.86 21.76
N ARG A 390 -14.55 -4.98 21.05
CA ARG A 390 -15.53 -5.33 19.98
C ARG A 390 -16.62 -6.33 20.45
N GLY A 391 -17.01 -6.23 21.71
CA GLY A 391 -18.12 -6.96 22.31
C GLY A 391 -17.91 -8.46 22.53
N TYR A 392 -16.66 -8.96 22.51
CA TYR A 392 -16.36 -10.40 22.58
C TYR A 392 -16.21 -10.97 23.99
N ASP A 393 -16.17 -10.14 25.03
CA ASP A 393 -15.90 -10.61 26.38
C ASP A 393 -17.18 -10.95 27.16
N PHE A 394 -17.46 -12.25 27.26
CA PHE A 394 -18.60 -12.78 28.03
C PHE A 394 -18.50 -12.46 29.53
N GLN A 395 -17.29 -12.35 30.10
CA GLN A 395 -17.11 -12.04 31.52
C GLN A 395 -17.48 -10.59 31.79
N LEU A 396 -17.08 -9.66 30.92
CA LEU A 396 -17.50 -8.25 31.04
C LEU A 396 -19.02 -8.12 30.94
N MET A 397 -19.65 -8.77 29.95
CA MET A 397 -21.12 -8.77 29.84
C MET A 397 -21.80 -9.33 31.09
N LYS A 398 -21.28 -10.43 31.66
CA LYS A 398 -21.80 -11.02 32.90
C LYS A 398 -21.70 -10.04 34.07
N GLN A 399 -20.60 -9.29 34.18
CA GLN A 399 -20.44 -8.24 35.20
C GLN A 399 -21.45 -7.12 34.99
N VAL A 400 -21.67 -6.67 33.76
CA VAL A 400 -22.69 -5.63 33.50
C VAL A 400 -24.08 -6.11 33.92
N PHE A 401 -24.47 -7.34 33.58
CA PHE A 401 -25.74 -7.91 34.03
C PHE A 401 -25.86 -7.99 35.55
N TYR A 402 -24.75 -8.25 36.26
CA TYR A 402 -24.74 -8.23 37.72
C TYR A 402 -25.06 -6.84 38.28
N TYR A 403 -24.40 -5.80 37.78
CA TYR A 403 -24.68 -4.43 38.22
C TYR A 403 -26.06 -3.92 37.80
N LEU A 404 -26.56 -4.33 36.63
CA LEU A 404 -27.90 -3.96 36.16
C LEU A 404 -29.02 -4.49 37.06
N CYS A 405 -28.83 -5.59 37.77
CA CYS A 405 -29.86 -6.13 38.68
C CYS A 405 -30.22 -5.16 39.81
N ASP A 406 -29.26 -4.32 40.23
CA ASP A 406 -29.42 -3.38 41.33
C ASP A 406 -29.70 -1.94 40.85
N GLU A 407 -29.90 -1.75 39.54
CA GLU A 407 -30.17 -0.44 38.97
C GLU A 407 -31.66 -0.07 38.98
N LYS A 408 -31.93 1.20 39.29
CA LYS A 408 -33.29 1.72 39.48
C LYS A 408 -34.11 1.72 38.18
N PHE A 409 -33.44 1.99 37.06
CA PHE A 409 -34.07 2.22 35.76
C PHE A 409 -33.46 1.30 34.70
N VAL A 410 -33.91 0.05 34.66
CA VAL A 410 -33.51 -0.91 33.62
C VAL A 410 -34.72 -1.34 32.80
N TYR A 411 -34.56 -1.28 31.48
CA TYR A 411 -35.62 -1.56 30.53
C TYR A 411 -35.17 -2.58 29.49
N GLY A 412 -36.13 -3.25 28.87
CA GLY A 412 -35.92 -4.07 27.68
C GLY A 412 -36.66 -3.52 26.47
N ILE A 413 -36.16 -3.81 25.27
CA ILE A 413 -36.92 -3.64 24.04
C ILE A 413 -37.65 -4.94 23.73
N ALA A 414 -38.99 -4.90 23.64
CA ALA A 414 -39.78 -6.07 23.26
C ALA A 414 -39.66 -6.33 21.76
N ASN A 415 -39.51 -7.60 21.36
CA ASN A 415 -39.52 -7.98 19.95
C ASN A 415 -40.80 -7.47 19.27
N ASN A 416 -40.66 -6.81 18.12
CA ASN A 416 -41.72 -6.23 17.28
C ASN A 416 -42.41 -4.95 17.80
N VAL A 417 -41.85 -4.24 18.77
CA VAL A 417 -42.38 -2.92 19.17
C VAL A 417 -41.23 -1.96 19.48
N ASN A 418 -41.17 -0.81 18.80
CA ASN A 418 -40.26 0.31 19.12
C ASN A 418 -40.63 0.99 20.46
N LYS A 419 -41.03 0.23 21.48
CA LYS A 419 -41.49 0.72 22.78
C LYS A 419 -40.66 0.10 23.90
N ILE A 420 -40.06 0.97 24.70
CA ILE A 420 -39.30 0.62 25.91
C ILE A 420 -40.28 0.10 26.97
N ARG A 421 -40.00 -1.06 27.58
CA ARG A 421 -40.78 -1.59 28.71
C ARG A 421 -39.88 -1.84 29.90
N LYS A 422 -40.36 -1.49 31.10
CA LYS A 422 -39.67 -1.81 32.36
C LYS A 422 -39.76 -3.32 32.60
N LYS A 423 -38.67 -3.91 33.07
CA LYS A 423 -38.62 -5.32 33.47
C LYS A 423 -39.25 -5.50 34.85
#